data_AF-A0A838HX73-F1
#
_entry.id   AF-A0A838HX73-F1
#
_cell.length_a   1.000
_cell.length_b   1.000
_cell.length_c   1.000
_cell.angle_alpha   90.00
_cell.angle_beta   90.00
_cell.angle_gamma   90.00
#
_symmetry.space_group_name_H-M   'P 1'
#
loop_
_entity.id
_entity.type
_entity.pdbx_description
1 polymer ?
#
loop_
_entity_poly.entity_id
_entity_poly.type
_entity_poly.pdbx_seq_one_letter_code
_entity_poly.pdbx_strand_id
1 'polypeptide(L)'
;MAAARPASGFGDVEVFAGAHEKAAALLHGIAHLHPFVDGNKRAAWLAANVFLFLNGWMVEADEEAAFELVMGVAAGGRDVPEITKWLQDHSRPEGSPPVAP
;
A
#
# COMPACT_ATOMS: atom_id res chain seq x y z
N MET A 1 7.66 -22.85 -25.63
CA MET A 1 8.54 -21.67 -25.59
C MET A 1 7.97 -20.75 -24.51
N ALA A 2 8.61 -20.70 -23.35
CA ALA A 2 8.17 -19.93 -22.20
C ALA A 2 8.58 -18.47 -22.40
N ALA A 3 7.61 -17.55 -22.42
CA ALA A 3 7.87 -16.12 -22.41
C ALA A 3 8.12 -15.67 -20.97
N ALA A 4 9.39 -15.70 -20.56
CA ALA A 4 9.82 -15.06 -19.33
C ALA A 4 9.60 -13.55 -19.48
N ARG A 5 8.75 -12.97 -18.64
CA ARG A 5 8.66 -11.51 -18.48
C ARG A 5 9.87 -11.05 -17.67
N PRO A 6 10.69 -10.12 -18.18
CA PRO A 6 11.69 -9.46 -17.35
C PRO A 6 10.95 -8.45 -16.48
N ALA A 7 10.79 -8.75 -15.19
CA ALA A 7 10.36 -7.74 -14.23
C ALA A 7 11.53 -6.78 -14.00
N SER A 8 11.39 -5.58 -14.53
CA SER A 8 12.33 -4.47 -14.42
C SER A 8 12.47 -4.02 -12.95
N GLY A 9 13.41 -4.62 -12.21
CA GLY A 9 13.97 -4.03 -11.00
C GLY A 9 15.21 -3.21 -11.37
N PHE A 10 15.15 -1.89 -11.25
CA PHE A 10 16.34 -1.05 -11.39
C PHE A 10 17.17 -1.18 -10.10
N GLY A 11 18.18 -2.03 -10.12
CA GLY A 11 19.19 -2.18 -9.07
C GLY A 11 18.87 -3.26 -8.04
N ASP A 12 19.84 -4.13 -7.78
CA ASP A 12 19.93 -5.12 -6.71
C ASP A 12 19.87 -4.50 -5.30
N VAL A 13 18.79 -3.79 -4.98
CA VAL A 13 18.44 -3.39 -3.62
C VAL A 13 17.23 -4.23 -3.27
N GLU A 14 17.25 -4.91 -2.14
CA GLU A 14 16.06 -5.58 -1.57
C GLU A 14 14.85 -4.63 -1.65
N VAL A 15 14.00 -4.86 -2.67
CA VAL A 15 13.01 -3.88 -3.15
C VAL A 15 11.87 -3.69 -2.13
N PHE A 16 11.85 -4.51 -1.08
CA PHE A 16 10.62 -4.89 -0.40
C PHE A 16 10.40 -4.23 0.97
N ALA A 17 11.45 -3.74 1.63
CA ALA A 17 11.28 -3.02 2.90
C ALA A 17 10.84 -1.55 2.69
N GLY A 18 11.35 -0.87 1.66
CA GLY A 18 11.16 0.58 1.49
C GLY A 18 9.86 1.01 0.80
N ALA A 19 9.25 0.16 -0.03
CA ALA A 19 8.02 0.53 -0.75
C ALA A 19 6.82 0.65 0.20
N HIS A 20 6.67 -0.32 1.11
CA HIS A 20 5.62 -0.33 2.13
C HIS A 20 5.74 0.84 3.10
N GLU A 21 6.97 1.16 3.54
CA GLU A 21 7.22 2.28 4.44
C GLU A 21 6.86 3.63 3.80
N LYS A 22 7.23 3.82 2.52
CA LYS A 22 6.85 5.02 1.75
C LYS A 22 5.34 5.11 1.53
N ALA A 23 4.69 4.00 1.22
CA ALA A 23 3.23 3.94 1.08
C ALA A 23 2.52 4.27 2.41
N ALA A 24 3.04 3.75 3.53
CA ALA A 24 2.54 4.04 4.86
C ALA A 24 2.69 5.52 5.24
N ALA A 25 3.86 6.11 4.96
CA ALA A 25 4.10 7.54 5.18
C ALA A 25 3.16 8.42 4.34
N LEU A 26 2.90 8.04 3.07
CA LEU A 26 1.93 8.71 2.21
C LEU A 26 0.51 8.64 2.77
N LEU A 27 0.08 7.44 3.19
CA LEU A 27 -1.24 7.22 3.79
C LEU A 27 -1.40 8.07 5.05
N HIS A 28 -0.43 7.97 5.96
CA HIS A 28 -0.40 8.71 7.22
C HIS A 28 -0.43 10.23 6.98
N GLY A 29 0.41 10.74 6.07
CA GLY A 29 0.47 12.16 5.73
C GLY A 29 -0.84 12.69 5.17
N ILE A 30 -1.44 12.02 4.18
CA ILE A 30 -2.70 12.47 3.56
C ILE A 30 -3.87 12.38 4.55
N ALA A 31 -3.91 11.34 5.38
CA ALA A 31 -4.96 11.17 6.38
C ALA A 31 -4.91 12.26 7.46
N HIS A 32 -3.72 12.74 7.85
CA HIS A 32 -3.55 13.76 8.90
C HIS A 32 -3.61 15.20 8.39
N LEU A 33 -3.13 15.47 7.17
CA LEU A 33 -3.01 16.84 6.66
C LEU A 33 -4.35 17.43 6.18
N HIS A 34 -5.42 16.64 6.14
CA HIS A 34 -6.74 17.01 5.59
C HIS A 34 -6.65 17.91 4.34
N PRO A 35 -5.86 17.54 3.31
CA PRO A 35 -5.56 18.44 2.19
C PRO A 35 -6.75 18.72 1.27
N PHE A 36 -7.83 17.93 1.36
CA PHE A 36 -9.04 18.08 0.55
C PHE A 36 -10.25 18.53 1.38
N VAL A 37 -11.14 19.30 0.73
CA VAL A 37 -12.42 19.79 1.29
C VAL A 37 -13.34 18.63 1.70
N ASP A 38 -13.27 17.48 1.01
CA ASP A 38 -13.88 16.21 1.38
C ASP A 38 -13.10 15.05 0.70
N GLY A 39 -13.21 13.81 1.22
CA GLY A 39 -12.65 12.61 0.57
C GLY A 39 -11.21 12.24 0.95
N ASN A 40 -10.60 12.90 1.95
CA ASN A 40 -9.22 12.65 2.41
C ASN A 40 -8.90 11.17 2.66
N LYS A 41 -9.87 10.42 3.20
CA LYS A 41 -9.75 8.98 3.51
C LYS A 41 -9.59 8.12 2.25
N ARG A 42 -10.43 8.37 1.23
CA ARG A 42 -10.35 7.66 -0.06
C ARG A 42 -9.08 8.05 -0.82
N ALA A 43 -8.70 9.32 -0.77
CA ALA A 43 -7.47 9.81 -1.39
C ALA A 43 -6.21 9.20 -0.74
N ALA A 44 -6.16 9.12 0.59
CA ALA A 44 -5.04 8.51 1.32
C ALA A 44 -4.88 7.02 0.95
N TRP A 45 -6.00 6.27 0.95
CA TRP A 45 -6.00 4.87 0.56
C TRP A 45 -5.57 4.67 -0.89
N LEU A 46 -6.13 5.44 -1.82
CA LEU A 46 -5.82 5.33 -3.24
C LEU A 46 -4.35 5.69 -3.52
N ALA A 47 -3.82 6.74 -2.89
CA ALA A 47 -2.43 7.14 -3.05
C ALA A 47 -1.46 6.03 -2.60
N ALA A 48 -1.73 5.39 -1.46
CA ALA A 48 -0.93 4.27 -0.98
C ALA A 48 -1.04 3.04 -1.90
N ASN A 49 -2.24 2.71 -2.35
CA ASN A 49 -2.49 1.57 -3.25
C ASN A 49 -1.82 1.75 -4.61
N VAL A 50 -2.00 2.92 -5.23
CA VAL A 50 -1.37 3.23 -6.52
C VAL A 50 0.15 3.27 -6.37
N PHE A 51 0.67 3.81 -5.28
CA PHE A 51 2.12 3.80 -5.02
C PHE A 51 2.64 2.36 -4.95
N LEU A 52 2.01 1.49 -4.17
CA LEU A 52 2.40 0.08 -4.09
C LEU A 52 2.28 -0.63 -5.44
N PHE A 53 1.20 -0.39 -6.18
CA PHE A 53 1.00 -0.93 -7.52
C PHE A 53 2.11 -0.55 -8.48
N LEU A 54 2.51 0.73 -8.51
CA LEU A 54 3.63 1.20 -9.33
C LEU A 54 4.98 0.62 -8.89
N ASN A 55 5.08 0.12 -7.66
CA ASN A 55 6.25 -0.59 -7.13
C ASN A 55 6.11 -2.13 -7.24
N GLY A 56 5.14 -2.63 -8.00
CA GLY A 56 4.94 -4.06 -8.23
C GLY A 56 4.30 -4.79 -7.05
N TRP A 57 3.48 -4.11 -6.25
CA TRP A 57 2.73 -4.68 -5.12
C TRP A 57 1.23 -4.46 -5.30
N MET A 58 0.45 -5.51 -5.07
CA MET A 58 -1.00 -5.47 -5.07
C MET A 58 -1.49 -5.65 -3.63
N VAL A 59 -2.23 -4.67 -3.13
CA VAL A 59 -2.88 -4.77 -1.81
C VAL A 59 -4.13 -5.64 -1.95
N GLU A 60 -4.21 -6.70 -1.15
CA GLU A 60 -5.34 -7.61 -1.04
C GLU A 60 -6.05 -7.36 0.29
N ALA A 61 -6.81 -6.28 0.34
CA ALA A 61 -7.69 -5.96 1.44
C ALA A 61 -9.11 -5.74 0.91
N ASP A 62 -10.10 -6.27 1.62
CA ASP A 62 -11.48 -5.92 1.35
C ASP A 62 -11.77 -4.47 1.76
N GLU A 63 -12.95 -3.98 1.35
CA GLU A 63 -13.36 -2.59 1.62
C GLU A 63 -13.43 -2.31 3.13
N GLU A 64 -13.81 -3.31 3.93
CA GLU A 64 -13.94 -3.19 5.38
C GLU A 64 -12.56 -3.03 6.04
N ALA A 65 -11.60 -3.90 5.74
CA ALA A 65 -10.24 -3.81 6.28
C ALA A 65 -9.52 -2.53 5.83
N ALA A 66 -9.72 -2.11 4.57
CA ALA A 66 -9.21 -0.84 4.08
C ALA A 66 -9.82 0.36 4.83
N PHE A 67 -11.13 0.32 5.08
CA PHE A 67 -11.84 1.35 5.84
C PHE A 67 -11.34 1.42 7.28
N GLU A 68 -11.21 0.29 7.97
CA GLU A 68 -10.71 0.22 9.34
C GLU A 68 -9.28 0.76 9.47
N LEU A 69 -8.40 0.42 8.53
CA LEU A 69 -7.04 0.97 8.51
C LEU A 69 -7.09 2.49 8.42
N VAL A 70 -7.75 3.03 7.41
CA VAL A 70 -7.77 4.47 7.14
C VAL A 70 -8.43 5.24 8.27
N MET A 71 -9.49 4.68 8.86
CA MET A 71 -10.13 5.24 10.05
C MET A 71 -9.21 5.23 11.27
N GLY A 72 -8.48 4.14 11.51
CA GLY A 72 -7.51 4.03 12.59
C GLY A 72 -6.37 5.04 12.46
N VAL A 73 -5.89 5.26 11.23
CA VAL A 73 -4.86 6.27 10.94
C VAL A 73 -5.41 7.68 11.13
N ALA A 74 -6.60 7.99 10.62
CA ALA A 74 -7.22 9.31 10.77
C ALA A 74 -7.58 9.64 12.24
N ALA A 75 -7.81 8.63 13.07
CA ALA A 75 -8.00 8.78 14.50
C ALA A 75 -6.68 8.98 15.28
N GLY A 76 -5.52 8.94 14.60
CA GLY A 76 -4.20 9.00 15.23
C GLY A 76 -3.81 7.74 16.00
N GLY A 77 -4.53 6.63 15.79
CA GLY A 77 -4.32 5.37 16.49
C GLY A 77 -3.39 4.39 15.77
N ARG A 78 -2.78 4.80 14.66
CA ARG A 78 -1.82 3.99 13.89
C ARG A 78 -0.67 4.85 13.38
N ASP A 79 0.55 4.49 13.74
CA ASP A 79 1.76 5.14 13.26
C ASP A 79 2.27 4.54 11.93
N VAL A 80 3.27 5.18 11.32
CA VAL A 80 3.84 4.73 10.05
C VAL A 80 4.37 3.28 10.11
N PRO A 81 5.11 2.84 11.15
CA PRO A 81 5.47 1.44 11.34
C PRO A 81 4.28 0.47 11.36
N GLU A 82 3.20 0.79 12.08
CA GLU A 82 2.00 -0.05 12.16
C GLU A 82 1.28 -0.16 10.81
N ILE A 83 1.19 0.94 10.07
CA ILE A 83 0.63 0.97 8.71
C ILE A 83 1.52 0.17 7.76
N THR A 84 2.84 0.30 7.88
CA THR A 84 3.82 -0.43 7.05
C THR A 84 3.63 -1.93 7.21
N LYS A 85 3.56 -2.40 8.47
CA LYS A 85 3.32 -3.80 8.77
C LYS A 85 1.99 -4.29 8.20
N TRP A 86 0.92 -3.51 8.40
CA TRP A 86 -0.38 -3.87 7.85
C TRP A 86 -0.34 -4.01 6.32
N LEU A 87 0.33 -3.09 5.63
CA LEU A 87 0.48 -3.15 4.17
C LEU A 87 1.32 -4.34 3.71
N GLN A 88 2.33 -4.74 4.47
CA GLN A 88 3.11 -5.95 4.19
C GLN A 88 2.26 -7.22 4.35
N ASP A 89 1.45 -7.28 5.41
CA ASP A 89 0.59 -8.43 5.70
C ASP A 89 -0.56 -8.58 4.69
N HIS A 90 -1.00 -7.46 4.09
CA HIS A 90 -2.12 -7.40 3.15
C HIS A 90 -1.70 -7.08 1.72
N SER A 91 -0.47 -7.40 1.32
CA SER A 91 -0.06 -7.22 -0.07
C SER A 91 0.77 -8.37 -0.61
N ARG A 92 0.74 -8.50 -1.92
CA ARG A 92 1.50 -9.50 -2.67
C ARG A 92 2.22 -8.85 -3.84
N PRO A 93 3.34 -9.44 -4.32
CA PRO A 93 3.97 -8.97 -5.54
C PRO A 93 3.04 -9.15 -6.76
N GLU A 94 2.97 -8.12 -7.60
CA GLU A 94 2.27 -8.07 -8.88
C GLU A 94 2.97 -9.03 -9.86
N GLY A 95 2.60 -10.31 -9.80
CA GLY A 95 3.24 -11.40 -10.53
C GLY A 95 3.04 -12.77 -9.90
N SER A 96 2.62 -12.84 -8.63
CA SER A 96 2.16 -14.08 -8.01
C SER A 96 0.78 -14.48 -8.55
N PRO A 97 0.52 -15.78 -8.76
CA PRO A 97 -0.80 -16.24 -9.17
C PRO A 97 -1.84 -15.79 -8.14
N PRO A 98 -3.06 -15.39 -8.58
CA PRO A 98 -4.11 -14.98 -7.67
C PRO A 98 -4.38 -16.11 -6.68
N VAL A 99 -4.35 -15.82 -5.37
CA VAL A 99 -4.76 -16.79 -4.36
C VAL A 99 -6.24 -17.10 -4.63
N ALA A 100 -6.52 -18.36 -4.95
CA ALA A 100 -7.88 -18.80 -5.23
C ALA A 100 -8.71 -18.77 -3.93
N PRO A 101 -10.03 -18.51 -4.02
CA PRO A 101 -10.93 -18.44 -2.86
C PRO A 101 -11.10 -19.80 -2.15
#